data_AF-A0A9X9MET1-F1
#
_entry.id   AF-A0A9X9MET1-F1
#
_cell.length_a   1.000
_cell.length_b   1.000
_cell.length_c   1.000
_cell.angle_alpha   90.00
_cell.angle_beta   90.00
_cell.angle_gamma   90.00
#
_symmetry.space_group_name_H-M   'P 1'
#
loop_
_entity.id
_entity.type
_entity.pdbx_description
1 polymer ?
#
loop_
_entity_poly.entity_id
_entity_poly.type
_entity_poly.pdbx_seq_one_letter_code
_entity_poly.pdbx_strand_id
1 'polypeptide(L)'
;MMIDLDHSIGLIESLKTDENLSLIGTMKFMAIERLKVAVKKEPTIQRTIWHDLESFFYVFLVGCIEYEVVPVSKSSNLDRWCTEDIASNYKSKLGYISASKI
;
A
#
# COMPACT_ATOMS: atom_id res chain seq x y z
N MET A 1 -0.13 -18.54 -1.39
CA MET A 1 -1.53 -18.76 -1.83
C MET A 1 -2.22 -17.42 -1.77
N MET A 2 -2.84 -16.98 -2.87
CA MET A 2 -3.65 -15.75 -2.85
C MET A 2 -5.01 -16.11 -2.22
N ILE A 3 -5.35 -15.44 -1.14
CA ILE A 3 -6.55 -15.65 -0.32
C ILE A 3 -7.16 -14.28 -0.02
N ASP A 4 -8.36 -14.25 0.57
CA ASP A 4 -9.05 -13.02 0.97
C ASP A 4 -9.43 -12.10 -0.23
N LEU A 5 -10.36 -12.60 -1.06
CA LEU A 5 -10.90 -11.90 -2.23
C LEU A 5 -12.24 -11.20 -1.94
N ASP A 6 -12.64 -11.10 -0.67
CA ASP A 6 -13.95 -10.56 -0.25
C ASP A 6 -14.09 -9.07 -0.58
N HIS A 7 -12.96 -8.37 -0.78
CA HIS A 7 -12.88 -6.98 -1.23
C HIS A 7 -12.37 -6.82 -2.66
N SER A 8 -12.37 -7.90 -3.45
CA SER A 8 -12.07 -7.82 -4.88
C SER A 8 -13.21 -7.14 -5.64
N ILE A 9 -12.87 -6.43 -6.72
CA ILE A 9 -13.84 -5.72 -7.55
C ILE A 9 -13.70 -6.25 -8.97
N GLY A 10 -14.82 -6.56 -9.61
CA GLY A 10 -14.81 -6.95 -11.02
C GLY A 10 -14.30 -5.83 -11.91
N LEU A 11 -13.43 -6.15 -12.88
CA LEU A 11 -12.87 -5.16 -13.81
C LEU A 11 -13.95 -4.39 -14.61
N ILE A 12 -15.08 -5.03 -14.90
CA ILE A 12 -16.23 -4.42 -15.59
C ILE A 12 -17.05 -3.54 -14.64
N GLU A 13 -17.06 -3.87 -13.35
CA GLU A 13 -17.80 -3.13 -12.31
C GLU A 13 -17.06 -1.88 -11.85
N SER A 14 -15.71 -1.88 -11.89
CA SER A 14 -14.90 -0.70 -11.58
C SER A 14 -15.06 0.46 -12.57
N LEU A 15 -15.64 0.20 -13.75
CA LEU A 15 -16.03 1.22 -14.72
C LEU A 15 -17.41 1.82 -14.42
N LYS A 16 -18.19 1.21 -13.51
CA LYS A 16 -19.60 1.55 -13.24
C LYS A 16 -19.85 2.10 -11.84
N THR A 17 -18.88 2.03 -10.94
CA THR A 17 -19.04 2.43 -9.55
C THR A 17 -18.17 3.65 -9.23
N ASP A 18 -18.81 4.83 -9.28
CA ASP A 18 -18.59 5.84 -8.24
C ASP A 18 -19.22 5.27 -6.98
N GLU A 19 -18.47 5.18 -5.89
CA GLU A 19 -18.93 5.22 -4.49
C GLU A 19 -18.05 4.35 -3.58
N ASN A 20 -17.34 5.02 -2.67
CA ASN A 20 -17.03 4.54 -1.32
C ASN A 20 -16.10 3.35 -1.13
N LEU A 21 -15.16 3.10 -2.05
CA LEU A 21 -13.99 2.26 -1.75
C LEU A 21 -12.92 3.05 -0.99
N SER A 22 -13.36 3.68 0.11
CA SER A 22 -12.48 4.24 1.13
C SER A 22 -11.42 3.21 1.50
N LEU A 23 -10.17 3.66 1.65
CA LEU A 23 -8.94 3.02 2.13
C LEU A 23 -8.98 1.53 2.60
N ILE A 24 -9.59 0.60 1.86
CA ILE A 24 -9.63 -0.81 2.23
C ILE A 24 -8.29 -1.47 1.85
N GLY A 25 -7.73 -2.19 2.83
CA GLY A 25 -6.48 -2.92 2.75
C GLY A 25 -5.43 -2.43 3.74
N THR A 26 -4.39 -3.24 3.95
CA THR A 26 -3.30 -2.92 4.88
C THR A 26 -2.43 -1.79 4.33
N MET A 27 -2.35 -0.66 5.06
CA MET A 27 -1.57 0.53 4.65
C MET A 27 -0.11 0.22 4.30
N LYS A 28 0.51 -0.75 5.00
CA LYS A 28 1.88 -1.22 4.73
C LYS A 28 2.08 -1.62 3.28
N PHE A 29 1.09 -2.26 2.66
CA PHE A 29 1.16 -2.76 1.29
C PHE A 29 0.35 -1.92 0.31
N MET A 30 -0.32 -0.87 0.77
CA MET A 30 -1.16 -0.04 -0.11
C MET A 30 -0.33 0.76 -1.11
N ALA A 31 -0.78 0.76 -2.37
CA ALA A 31 -0.24 1.60 -3.43
C ALA A 31 -0.19 3.10 -3.05
N ILE A 32 0.88 3.78 -3.44
CA ILE A 32 1.15 5.17 -3.05
C ILE A 32 0.09 6.13 -3.54
N GLU A 33 -0.42 5.92 -4.75
CA GLU A 33 -1.47 6.75 -5.31
C GLU A 33 -2.75 6.70 -4.45
N ARG A 34 -3.10 5.51 -3.94
CA ARG A 34 -4.25 5.34 -3.01
C ARG A 34 -4.00 6.04 -1.68
N LEU A 35 -2.79 5.97 -1.15
CA LEU A 35 -2.41 6.70 0.06
C LEU A 35 -2.44 8.23 -0.15
N LYS A 36 -2.00 8.72 -1.31
CA LYS A 36 -2.05 10.15 -1.67
C LYS A 36 -3.49 10.67 -1.68
N VAL A 37 -4.39 9.94 -2.34
CA VAL A 37 -5.82 10.27 -2.42
C VAL A 37 -6.43 10.34 -1.02
N ALA A 38 -6.10 9.37 -0.16
CA ALA A 38 -6.56 9.35 1.21
C ALA A 38 -6.05 10.51 2.07
N VAL A 39 -4.77 10.87 1.95
CA VAL A 39 -4.21 12.05 2.64
C VAL A 39 -4.93 13.33 2.22
N LYS A 40 -5.28 13.44 0.94
CA LYS A 40 -6.00 14.60 0.40
C LYS A 40 -7.49 14.59 0.69
N LYS A 41 -8.04 13.51 1.26
CA LYS A 41 -9.48 13.30 1.47
C LYS A 41 -10.27 13.44 0.16
N GLU A 42 -9.65 13.08 -0.96
CA GLU A 42 -10.31 13.05 -2.27
C GLU A 42 -11.28 11.87 -2.33
N PRO A 43 -12.41 12.00 -3.06
CA PRO A 43 -13.56 11.10 -2.94
C PRO A 43 -13.21 9.65 -3.22
N THR A 44 -12.48 9.35 -4.31
CA THR A 44 -11.92 8.02 -4.61
C THR A 44 -11.03 8.10 -5.86
N ILE A 45 -10.23 7.06 -6.10
CA ILE A 45 -9.56 6.81 -7.38
C ILE A 45 -10.00 5.47 -7.96
N GLN A 46 -10.09 5.39 -9.29
CA GLN A 46 -10.35 4.13 -9.99
C GLN A 46 -9.29 3.09 -9.64
N ARG A 47 -9.72 1.93 -9.13
CA ARG A 47 -8.81 0.82 -8.87
C ARG A 47 -8.38 0.17 -10.19
N THR A 48 -7.08 0.03 -10.38
CA THR A 48 -6.50 -0.63 -11.54
C THR A 48 -5.60 -1.79 -11.11
N ILE A 49 -5.30 -2.70 -12.04
CA ILE A 49 -4.36 -3.81 -11.81
C ILE A 49 -2.97 -3.32 -11.35
N TRP A 50 -2.59 -2.08 -11.71
CA TRP A 50 -1.33 -1.48 -11.28
C TRP A 50 -1.25 -1.30 -9.78
N HIS A 51 -2.37 -0.99 -9.11
CA HIS A 51 -2.40 -0.87 -7.65
C HIS A 51 -2.16 -2.22 -6.98
N ASP A 52 -2.66 -3.31 -7.55
CA ASP A 52 -2.44 -4.66 -7.02
C ASP A 52 -1.00 -5.14 -7.30
N LEU A 53 -0.42 -4.82 -8.46
CA LEU A 53 1.00 -5.09 -8.76
C LEU A 53 1.94 -4.32 -7.84
N GLU A 54 1.67 -3.04 -7.59
CA GLU A 54 2.46 -2.23 -6.64
C GLU A 54 2.35 -2.81 -5.21
N SER A 55 1.14 -3.22 -4.81
CA SER A 55 0.92 -3.84 -3.51
C SER A 55 1.65 -5.18 -3.37
N PHE A 56 1.64 -6.00 -4.42
CA PHE A 56 2.40 -7.25 -4.50
C PHE A 56 3.91 -6.99 -4.39
N PHE A 57 4.42 -5.98 -5.08
CA PHE A 57 5.82 -5.58 -4.97
C PHE A 57 6.20 -5.19 -3.55
N TYR A 58 5.35 -4.47 -2.83
CA TYR A 58 5.60 -4.16 -1.41
C TYR A 58 5.59 -5.39 -0.51
N VAL A 59 4.71 -6.37 -0.75
CA VAL A 59 4.73 -7.65 -0.01
C VAL A 59 6.07 -8.36 -0.23
N PHE A 60 6.52 -8.44 -1.48
CA PHE A 60 7.82 -9.02 -1.82
C PHE A 60 8.98 -8.27 -1.14
N LEU A 61 9.01 -6.94 -1.22
CA LEU A 61 10.05 -6.09 -0.64
C LEU A 61 10.11 -6.20 0.89
N VAL A 62 8.96 -6.18 1.57
CA VAL A 62 8.87 -6.44 3.01
C VAL A 62 9.37 -7.84 3.34
N GLY A 63 9.01 -8.84 2.52
CA GLY A 63 9.56 -10.19 2.57
C GLY A 63 11.09 -10.20 2.60
N CYS A 64 11.72 -9.56 1.61
CA CYS A 64 13.17 -9.47 1.53
C CYS A 64 13.79 -8.73 2.72
N ILE A 65 13.22 -7.61 3.16
CA ILE A 65 13.84 -6.75 4.19
C ILE A 65 13.63 -7.27 5.61
N GLU A 66 12.46 -7.84 5.91
CA GLU A 66 12.09 -8.25 7.28
C GLU A 66 12.38 -9.72 7.54
N TYR A 67 12.40 -10.58 6.51
CA TYR A 67 12.61 -12.02 6.69
C TYR A 67 14.04 -12.49 6.40
N GLU A 68 14.91 -11.66 5.81
CA GLU A 68 16.37 -11.91 5.83
C GLU A 68 16.98 -11.43 7.16
N VAL A 69 17.12 -12.36 8.10
CA VAL A 69 18.01 -12.35 9.29
C VAL A 69 18.35 -10.96 9.85
N VAL A 70 17.48 -10.42 10.70
CA VAL A 70 17.81 -9.28 11.58
C VAL A 70 17.94 -9.78 13.02
N PRO A 71 19.09 -9.57 13.70
CA PRO A 71 19.19 -9.86 15.13
C PRO A 71 18.20 -8.98 15.90
N VAL A 72 17.56 -9.56 16.92
CA VAL A 72 16.41 -9.09 17.73
C VAL A 72 16.45 -7.60 18.17
N SER A 73 17.59 -6.93 18.06
CA SER A 73 17.83 -5.56 18.51
C SER A 73 17.52 -4.44 17.51
N LYS A 74 17.11 -4.72 16.26
CA LYS A 74 16.77 -3.67 15.28
C LYS A 74 15.27 -3.64 14.98
N SER A 75 14.63 -2.50 15.24
CA SER A 75 13.27 -2.19 14.77
C SER A 75 13.16 -2.45 13.27
N SER A 76 12.05 -3.00 12.80
CA SER A 76 11.88 -3.30 11.38
C SER A 76 11.99 -1.99 10.59
N ASN A 77 12.71 -2.01 9.47
CA ASN A 77 12.96 -0.79 8.70
C ASN A 77 11.66 -0.19 8.12
N LEU A 78 10.56 -0.94 8.10
CA LEU A 78 9.32 -0.58 7.40
C LEU A 78 8.11 -0.44 8.35
N ASP A 79 8.28 -0.48 9.67
CA ASP A 79 7.18 -0.27 10.64
C ASP A 79 6.47 1.07 10.44
N ARG A 80 7.20 2.10 10.00
CA ARG A 80 6.66 3.44 9.70
C ARG A 80 5.68 3.46 8.52
N TRP A 81 5.56 2.38 7.75
CA TRP A 81 4.58 2.28 6.66
C TRP A 81 3.21 1.82 7.16
N CYS A 82 3.09 1.43 8.44
CA CYS A 82 1.89 0.86 9.03
C CYS A 82 1.54 1.47 10.40
N THR A 83 1.54 2.81 10.47
CA THR A 83 1.07 3.55 11.65
C THR A 83 -0.40 3.95 11.52
N GLU A 84 -1.00 4.45 12.60
CA GLU A 84 -2.37 5.01 12.57
C GLU A 84 -2.47 6.32 11.77
N ASP A 85 -1.35 6.96 11.46
CA ASP A 85 -1.30 8.20 10.68
C ASP A 85 -1.03 7.92 9.19
N ILE A 86 -2.09 8.05 8.39
CA ILE A 86 -2.04 7.90 6.92
C ILE A 86 -1.03 8.86 6.28
N ALA A 87 -0.93 10.10 6.77
CA ALA A 87 -0.01 11.09 6.24
C ALA A 87 1.45 10.75 6.55
N SER A 88 1.71 10.23 7.75
CA SER A 88 3.02 9.68 8.13
C SER A 88 3.41 8.50 7.24
N ASN A 89 2.50 7.53 7.05
CA ASN A 89 2.73 6.36 6.20
C ASN A 89 3.04 6.76 4.75
N TYR A 90 2.26 7.70 4.18
CA TYR A 90 2.47 8.23 2.83
C TYR A 90 3.84 8.91 2.67
N LYS A 91 4.20 9.82 3.59
CA LYS A 91 5.48 10.51 3.56
C LYS A 91 6.66 9.55 3.72
N SER A 92 6.53 8.58 4.62
CA SER A 92 7.57 7.58 4.84
C SER A 92 7.82 6.75 3.57
N LYS A 93 6.76 6.20 2.96
CA LYS A 93 6.87 5.44 1.70
C LYS A 93 7.52 6.25 0.57
N LEU A 94 7.06 7.48 0.37
CA LEU A 94 7.65 8.38 -0.62
C LEU A 94 9.14 8.65 -0.35
N GLY A 95 9.53 8.82 0.91
CA GLY A 95 10.92 9.02 1.30
C GLY A 95 11.82 7.87 0.85
N TYR A 96 11.40 6.63 1.06
CA TYR A 96 12.17 5.46 0.63
C TYR A 96 12.26 5.34 -0.89
N ILE A 97 11.17 5.57 -1.63
CA ILE A 97 11.20 5.48 -3.10
C ILE A 97 12.03 6.60 -3.72
N SER A 98 11.95 7.81 -3.16
CA SER A 98 12.72 8.95 -3.65
C SER A 98 14.21 8.79 -3.38
N ALA A 99 14.57 8.16 -2.26
CA ALA A 99 15.95 7.85 -1.90
C ALA A 99 16.54 6.68 -2.73
N SER A 100 15.69 5.80 -3.26
CA SER A 100 16.08 4.66 -4.12
C SER A 100 16.24 5.02 -5.60
N LYS A 101 16.26 6.30 -5.97
CA LYS A 101 16.67 6.73 -7.32
C LYS A 101 18.17 6.42 -7.51
N ILE A 102 18.45 5.22 -7.99
CA ILE A 102 19.71 4.81 -8.63
C ILE A 102 19.78 5.46 -10.02
#